data_AF-U2G347-F1
#
_entry.id   AF-U2G347-F1
#
_cell.length_a   1.000
_cell.length_b   1.000
_cell.length_c   1.000
_cell.angle_alpha   90.00
_cell.angle_beta   90.00
_cell.angle_gamma   90.00
#
_symmetry.space_group_name_H-M   'P 1'
#
loop_
_entity.id
_entity.type
_entity.pdbx_description
1 polymer ?
#
loop_
_entity_poly.entity_id
_entity_poly.type
_entity_poly.pdbx_seq_one_letter_code
_entity_poly.pdbx_strand_id
1 'polypeptide(L)'
;MLTAAFWLLLVAALGGLTMAVLDGATRPLRIGHGAIAGVGLLCLLIGAFIQPGLLVWSAFALVAIGFGAGAVFFGVIFKHRAPPRFLIIGHGALNGLGVLLLGIQVFS
;
A
#
# COMPACT_ATOMS: atom_id res chain seq x y z
N MET A 1 3.84 -12.79 11.21
CA MET A 1 4.26 -11.90 10.10
C MET A 1 3.07 -11.24 9.41
N LEU A 2 2.01 -11.99 9.06
CA LEU A 2 0.81 -11.43 8.43
C LEU A 2 0.12 -10.32 9.24
N THR A 3 -0.03 -10.49 10.56
CA THR A 3 -0.61 -9.45 11.43
C THR A 3 0.20 -8.15 11.44
N ALA A 4 1.52 -8.24 11.44
CA ALA A 4 2.39 -7.07 11.37
C ALA A 4 2.28 -6.37 10.01
N ALA A 5 2.26 -7.16 8.92
CA ALA A 5 2.01 -6.65 7.58
C ALA A 5 0.67 -5.93 7.48
N PHE A 6 -0.40 -6.51 8.05
CA PHE A 6 -1.73 -5.90 8.09
C PHE A 6 -1.70 -4.51 8.73
N TRP A 7 -1.16 -4.38 9.95
CA TRP A 7 -1.14 -3.10 10.65
C TRP A 7 -0.28 -2.05 9.94
N LEU A 8 0.90 -2.42 9.43
CA LEU A 8 1.76 -1.50 8.68
C LEU A 8 1.08 -1.01 7.40
N LEU A 9 0.47 -1.92 6.64
CA LEU A 9 -0.21 -1.56 5.40
C LEU A 9 -1.50 -0.79 5.66
N LEU A 10 -2.21 -1.06 6.76
CA LEU A 10 -3.37 -0.27 7.17
C LEU A 10 -2.97 1.16 7.54
N VAL A 11 -1.91 1.33 8.34
CA VAL A 11 -1.36 2.66 8.66
C VAL A 11 -0.93 3.39 7.39
N ALA A 12 -0.25 2.70 6.47
CA ALA A 12 0.13 3.27 5.19
C ALA A 12 -1.10 3.69 4.38
N ALA A 13 -2.13 2.84 4.26
CA ALA A 13 -3.35 3.13 3.52
C ALA A 13 -4.11 4.34 4.10
N LEU A 14 -4.27 4.40 5.42
CA LEU A 14 -4.90 5.54 6.11
C LEU A 14 -4.08 6.83 5.98
N GLY A 15 -2.75 6.74 6.06
CA GLY A 15 -1.86 7.86 5.80
C GLY A 15 -1.96 8.36 4.36
N GLY A 16 -2.03 7.44 3.38
CA GLY A 16 -2.23 7.75 1.97
C GLY A 16 -3.57 8.44 1.71
N LEU A 17 -4.65 7.92 2.31
CA LEU A 17 -5.98 8.53 2.24
C LEU A 17 -5.98 9.95 2.82
N THR A 18 -5.40 10.12 4.02
CA THR A 18 -5.29 11.43 4.67
C THR A 18 -4.52 12.42 3.79
N MET A 19 -3.39 12.01 3.21
CA MET A 19 -2.63 12.85 2.29
C MET A 19 -3.44 13.23 1.04
N ALA A 20 -4.25 12.31 0.50
CA ALA A 20 -5.08 12.55 -0.67
C ALA A 20 -6.28 13.47 -0.37
N VAL A 21 -6.89 13.35 0.81
CA VAL A 21 -8.04 14.17 1.22
C VAL A 21 -7.61 15.60 1.57
N LEU A 22 -6.47 15.75 2.24
CA LEU A 22 -5.96 17.05 2.69
C LEU A 22 -5.07 17.75 1.65
N ASP A 23 -4.85 17.13 0.48
CA ASP A 23 -3.84 17.56 -0.51
C ASP A 23 -2.45 17.83 0.12
N GLY A 24 -2.12 17.09 1.19
CA GLY A 24 -1.03 17.36 2.13
C GLY A 24 0.25 16.56 1.91
N ALA A 25 0.47 16.04 0.69
CA ALA A 25 1.55 15.10 0.38
C ALA A 25 2.97 15.75 0.32
N THR A 26 3.43 16.31 1.44
CA THR A 26 4.80 16.85 1.56
C THR A 26 5.85 15.76 1.35
N ARG A 27 7.06 16.16 0.92
CA ARG A 27 8.16 15.22 0.68
C ARG A 27 8.45 14.28 1.87
N PRO A 28 8.57 14.74 3.13
CA PRO A 28 8.84 13.84 4.25
C PRO A 28 7.69 12.84 4.49
N LEU A 29 6.43 13.27 4.38
CA LEU A 29 5.28 12.39 4.54
C LEU A 29 5.21 11.33 3.45
N ARG A 30 5.51 11.70 2.20
CA ARG A 30 5.59 10.75 1.08
C ARG A 30 6.66 9.68 1.29
N ILE A 31 7.84 10.08 1.77
CA ILE A 31 8.94 9.14 2.06
C ILE A 31 8.54 8.22 3.21
N GLY A 32 8.00 8.76 4.30
CA GLY A 32 7.54 7.97 5.45
C GLY A 32 6.44 6.99 5.07
N HIS A 33 5.43 7.43 4.33
CA HIS A 33 4.36 6.57 3.81
C HIS A 33 4.92 5.44 2.93
N GLY A 34 5.81 5.76 1.99
CA GLY A 34 6.46 4.77 1.13
C GLY A 34 7.32 3.78 1.91
N ALA A 35 8.04 4.23 2.95
CA ALA A 35 8.83 3.36 3.81
C ALA A 35 7.95 2.40 4.61
N ILE A 36 6.89 2.90 5.25
CA ILE A 36 5.95 2.05 6.02
C ILE A 36 5.28 1.04 5.10
N ALA A 37 4.81 1.47 3.92
CA ALA A 37 4.22 0.58 2.92
C ALA A 37 5.22 -0.48 2.44
N GLY A 38 6.48 -0.10 2.19
CA GLY A 38 7.54 -1.01 1.77
C GLY A 38 7.87 -2.06 2.83
N VAL A 39 8.00 -1.67 4.09
CA VAL A 39 8.22 -2.62 5.20
C VAL A 39 7.01 -3.54 5.37
N GLY A 40 5.78 -2.99 5.30
CA GLY A 40 4.55 -3.79 5.35
C GLY A 40 4.46 -4.82 4.21
N LEU A 41 4.84 -4.42 3.00
CA LEU A 41 4.88 -5.31 1.83
C LEU A 41 5.95 -6.41 1.96
N LEU A 42 7.12 -6.08 2.52
CA LEU A 42 8.16 -7.08 2.81
C LEU A 42 7.68 -8.08 3.87
N CYS A 43 7.06 -7.61 4.95
CA CYS A 43 6.45 -8.48 5.95
C CYS A 43 5.36 -9.37 5.35
N LEU A 44 4.57 -8.85 4.41
CA LEU A 44 3.54 -9.61 3.71
C LEU A 44 4.16 -10.70 2.84
N LEU A 45 5.22 -10.39 2.07
CA LEU A 45 5.93 -11.37 1.25
C LEU A 45 6.50 -12.51 2.09
N ILE A 46 7.20 -12.17 3.17
CA ILE A 46 7.74 -13.17 4.12
C ILE A 46 6.59 -13.99 4.71
N GLY A 47 5.49 -13.34 5.10
CA GLY A 47 4.29 -14.01 5.59
C GLY A 47 3.66 -14.95 4.57
N ALA A 48 3.63 -14.59 3.29
CA ALA A 48 3.11 -15.40 2.19
C ALA A 48 3.92 -16.67 1.95
N PHE A 49 5.23 -16.63 2.17
CA PHE A 49 6.08 -17.82 2.11
C PHE A 49 5.93 -18.73 3.33
N ILE A 50 5.71 -18.17 4.53
CA ILE A 50 5.56 -18.96 5.77
C ILE A 50 4.16 -19.58 5.87
N GLN A 51 3.12 -18.82 5.51
CA GLN A 51 1.72 -19.21 5.57
C GLN A 51 1.07 -19.01 4.19
N PRO A 52 1.36 -19.91 3.24
CA PRO A 52 0.86 -19.78 1.88
C PRO A 52 -0.66 -19.95 1.85
N GLY A 53 -1.31 -19.09 1.07
CA GLY A 53 -2.76 -19.14 0.85
C GLY A 53 -3.15 -18.25 -0.30
N LEU A 54 -4.24 -18.60 -1.00
CA LEU A 54 -4.70 -17.84 -2.16
C LEU A 54 -5.01 -16.39 -1.80
N LEU A 55 -5.65 -16.15 -0.65
CA LEU A 55 -5.95 -14.80 -0.15
C LEU A 55 -4.69 -14.00 0.17
N VAL A 56 -3.69 -14.63 0.81
CA VAL A 56 -2.41 -13.98 1.14
C VAL A 56 -1.67 -13.57 -0.13
N TRP A 57 -1.56 -14.46 -1.12
CA TRP A 57 -0.90 -14.16 -2.39
C TRP A 57 -1.66 -13.14 -3.22
N SER A 58 -3.00 -13.16 -3.18
CA SER A 58 -3.83 -12.15 -3.84
C SER A 58 -3.64 -10.77 -3.21
N ALA A 59 -3.62 -10.70 -1.87
CA ALA A 59 -3.31 -9.49 -1.14
C ALA A 59 -1.91 -8.97 -1.48
N PHE A 60 -0.91 -9.86 -1.50
CA PHE A 60 0.46 -9.51 -1.88
C PHE A 60 0.53 -8.95 -3.29
N ALA A 61 -0.07 -9.62 -4.28
CA ALA A 61 -0.04 -9.18 -5.67
C ALA A 61 -0.67 -7.79 -5.84
N LEU A 62 -1.84 -7.55 -5.23
CA LEU A 62 -2.52 -6.26 -5.30
C LEU A 62 -1.68 -5.13 -4.67
N VAL A 63 -1.15 -5.34 -3.47
CA VAL A 63 -0.34 -4.33 -2.78
C VAL A 63 1.00 -4.14 -3.50
N ALA A 64 1.62 -5.19 -4.03
CA ALA A 64 2.88 -5.09 -4.78
C ALA A 64 2.70 -4.29 -6.08
N ILE A 65 1.63 -4.56 -6.83
CA ILE A 65 1.28 -3.80 -8.03
C ILE A 65 0.96 -2.35 -7.67
N GLY A 66 0.13 -2.13 -6.64
CA GLY A 66 -0.23 -0.80 -6.17
C GLY A 66 0.99 0.00 -5.72
N PHE A 67 1.87 -0.59 -4.92
CA PHE A 67 3.12 0.00 -4.46
C PHE A 67 4.07 0.31 -5.62
N GLY A 68 4.31 -0.65 -6.51
CA GLY A 68 5.19 -0.47 -7.67
C GLY A 68 4.69 0.61 -8.62
N ALA A 69 3.40 0.57 -8.96
CA ALA A 69 2.75 1.61 -9.75
C ALA A 69 2.84 2.98 -9.06
N GLY A 70 2.59 3.05 -7.75
CA GLY A 70 2.71 4.29 -6.97
C GLY A 70 4.13 4.85 -6.97
N ALA A 71 5.15 3.98 -6.80
CA ALA A 71 6.55 4.37 -6.84
C ALA A 71 6.95 4.94 -8.22
N VAL A 72 6.49 4.31 -9.31
CA VAL A 72 6.75 4.80 -10.67
C VAL A 72 5.98 6.08 -10.98
N PHE A 73 4.65 6.07 -10.82
CA PHE A 73 3.83 7.22 -11.17
C PHE A 73 4.13 8.43 -10.30
N PHE A 74 4.13 8.29 -8.97
CA PHE A 74 4.29 9.43 -8.06
C PHE A 74 5.76 9.74 -7.74
N GLY A 75 6.65 8.74 -7.81
CA GLY A 75 8.08 8.93 -7.58
C GLY A 75 8.86 9.40 -8.80
N VAL A 76 8.42 9.03 -10.01
CA VAL A 76 9.14 9.31 -11.26
C VAL A 76 8.33 10.21 -12.20
N ILE A 77 7.16 9.77 -12.67
CA ILE A 77 6.42 10.41 -13.78
C ILE A 77 5.76 11.75 -13.39
N PHE A 78 5.22 11.81 -12.18
CA PHE A 78 4.55 12.98 -11.60
C PHE A 78 5.34 13.56 -10.42
N LYS A 79 6.66 13.35 -10.38
CA LYS A 79 7.51 13.79 -9.26
C LYS A 79 7.40 15.29 -8.94
N HIS A 80 7.25 16.11 -9.97
CA HIS A 80 7.27 17.58 -9.91
C HIS A 80 5.94 18.25 -10.28
N ARG A 81 4.86 17.46 -10.43
CA ARG A 81 3.54 17.94 -10.84
C ARG A 81 2.44 17.18 -10.11
N ALA A 82 1.27 17.79 -9.94
CA ALA A 82 0.15 17.10 -9.32
C ALA A 82 -0.29 15.89 -10.19
N PRO A 83 -0.36 14.67 -9.62
CA PRO A 83 -0.87 13.53 -10.36
C PRO A 83 -2.39 13.63 -10.57
N PRO A 84 -2.91 13.09 -11.67
CA PRO A 84 -4.35 13.01 -11.90
C PRO A 84 -5.08 12.27 -10.76
N ARG A 85 -6.23 12.82 -10.32
CA ARG A 85 -7.01 12.27 -9.20
C ARG A 85 -7.42 10.81 -9.41
N PHE A 86 -7.75 10.42 -10.64
CA PHE A 86 -8.12 9.02 -10.93
C PHE A 86 -6.98 8.04 -10.67
N LEU A 87 -5.71 8.44 -10.84
CA LEU A 87 -4.56 7.60 -10.51
C LEU A 87 -4.41 7.45 -9.00
N ILE A 88 -4.64 8.52 -8.24
CA ILE A 88 -4.62 8.49 -6.76
C ILE A 88 -5.70 7.54 -6.25
N ILE A 89 -6.93 7.66 -6.77
CA ILE A 89 -8.06 6.80 -6.40
C ILE A 89 -7.78 5.35 -6.79
N GLY A 90 -7.30 5.08 -8.00
CA GLY A 90 -6.99 3.72 -8.46
C GLY A 90 -5.88 3.07 -7.62
N HIS A 91 -4.82 3.81 -7.30
CA HIS A 91 -3.77 3.35 -6.40
C HIS A 91 -4.31 3.04 -5.00
N GLY A 92 -5.12 3.95 -4.44
CA GLY A 92 -5.78 3.76 -3.15
C GLY A 92 -6.71 2.55 -3.12
N ALA A 93 -7.49 2.34 -4.18
CA ALA A 93 -8.42 1.21 -4.30
C ALA A 93 -7.69 -0.14 -4.37
N LEU A 94 -6.62 -0.24 -5.17
CA LEU A 94 -5.82 -1.48 -5.27
C LEU A 94 -5.18 -1.84 -3.93
N ASN A 95 -4.53 -0.89 -3.28
CA ASN A 95 -3.90 -1.12 -1.99
C ASN A 95 -4.94 -1.37 -0.89
N GLY A 96 -6.05 -0.63 -0.88
CA GLY A 96 -7.15 -0.82 0.05
C GLY A 96 -7.79 -2.21 -0.07
N LEU A 97 -8.01 -2.70 -1.29
CA LEU A 97 -8.49 -4.06 -1.53
C LEU A 97 -7.48 -5.11 -1.04
N GLY A 98 -6.19 -4.92 -1.32
CA GLY A 98 -5.14 -5.81 -0.82
C GLY A 98 -5.08 -5.87 0.71
N VAL A 99 -5.20 -4.71 1.37
CA VAL A 99 -5.28 -4.62 2.85
C VAL A 99 -6.54 -5.29 3.39
N LEU A 100 -7.68 -5.12 2.72
CA LEU A 100 -8.94 -5.78 3.11
C LEU A 100 -8.82 -7.30 3.03
N LEU A 101 -8.32 -7.84 1.91
CA LEU A 101 -8.11 -9.28 1.74
C LEU A 101 -7.16 -9.84 2.81
N LEU A 102 -6.09 -9.12 3.11
CA LEU A 102 -5.17 -9.49 4.18
C LEU A 102 -5.86 -9.45 5.55
N GLY A 103 -6.70 -8.45 5.81
CA GLY A 103 -7.47 -8.33 7.04
C GLY A 103 -8.42 -9.51 7.24
N ILE A 104 -9.16 -9.90 6.19
CA ILE A 104 -10.02 -11.10 6.22
C ILE A 104 -9.17 -12.31 6.64
N GLN A 105 -8.08 -12.57 5.95
CA GLN A 105 -7.20 -13.71 6.23
C GLN A 105 -6.58 -13.71 7.65
N VAL A 106 -6.36 -12.53 8.25
CA VAL A 106 -5.78 -12.41 9.59
C VAL A 106 -6.81 -12.62 10.70
N PHE A 107 -8.08 -12.30 10.45
CA PHE A 107 -9.13 -12.26 11.49
C PHE A 107 -10.32 -13.21 11.26
N SER A 108 -10.32 -13.99 10.18
CA SER A 108 -11.24 -15.13 9.96
C SER A 108 -10.57 -16.44 10.29
#